data_AF-A0A1M5JIQ9-F1
#
_entry.id   AF-A0A1M5JIQ9-F1
#
_cell.length_a   1.000
_cell.length_b   1.000
_cell.length_c   1.000
_cell.angle_alpha   90.00
_cell.angle_beta   90.00
_cell.angle_gamma   90.00
#
_symmetry.space_group_name_H-M   'P 1'
#
loop_
_entity.id
_entity.type
_entity.pdbx_description
1 polymer ?
#
loop_
_entity_poly.entity_id
_entity_poly.type
_entity_poly.pdbx_seq_one_letter_code
_entity_poly.pdbx_strand_id
1 'polypeptide(L)'
;MPATASPPLVPAARTGGPPRPLLLAAAAWSVLHLALGLRWVLDPASRPGLDGDGENGGAGLLTVLPPDLTAWLVLGLAAGGLAATAVAARGRPSAGAAVLALAVAGGLAALTADLRVLVLLGYLCAIVAPAAFLVVFTIGAVRSRRARPWLLAVAAVVAAGLLSGVLDPDSVARLAGELRDPLARELPSRGHLALLLGGTVLLAWLGVRVLRAARGVCGSCGRPGPAWTRPEAAARWGRVATLVAAACPLPYGLLRMTWLTPWGVGLPDGADPALRLFGLALGIAALGGAVATLGLIRPWGEVWPSWVPVLRGRPVPVRVPVLAGGTVAVVLLASGPSMLAIGIAGLGSGDPVEASFLLLFPTLLWGLALGLAVLAHALRRRGTCPVCGVR
;
A
#
# COMPACT_ATOMS: atom_id res chain seq x y z
N MET A 1 -40.26 36.30 -22.10
CA MET A 1 -38.95 35.68 -21.80
C MET A 1 -38.77 35.70 -20.28
N PRO A 2 -38.91 34.58 -19.57
CA PRO A 2 -38.68 34.57 -18.13
C PRO A 2 -37.17 34.65 -17.89
N ALA A 3 -36.76 35.64 -17.10
CA ALA A 3 -35.38 35.83 -16.67
C ALA A 3 -34.91 34.56 -15.96
N THR A 4 -33.89 33.92 -16.53
CA THR A 4 -33.15 32.83 -15.89
C THR A 4 -32.48 33.39 -14.65
N ALA A 5 -33.11 33.13 -13.50
CA ALA A 5 -32.49 33.39 -12.20
C ALA A 5 -31.11 32.72 -12.19
N SER A 6 -30.07 33.54 -12.08
CA SER A 6 -28.71 33.05 -11.90
C SER A 6 -28.71 32.18 -10.64
N PRO A 7 -28.12 30.96 -10.66
CA PRO A 7 -28.02 30.15 -9.47
C PRO A 7 -27.32 30.96 -8.38
N PRO A 8 -27.76 30.87 -7.10
CA PRO A 8 -27.11 31.58 -6.03
C PRO A 8 -25.62 31.22 -6.05
N LEU A 9 -24.77 32.23 -6.22
CA LEU A 9 -23.35 32.15 -5.96
C LEU A 9 -23.21 31.71 -4.50
N VAL A 10 -23.05 30.40 -4.28
CA VAL A 10 -22.67 29.87 -2.98
C VAL A 10 -21.45 30.69 -2.58
N PRO A 11 -21.50 31.44 -1.47
CA PRO A 11 -20.36 32.23 -1.03
C PRO A 11 -19.19 31.27 -1.01
N ALA A 12 -18.14 31.58 -1.77
CA ALA A 12 -16.94 30.78 -1.83
C ALA A 12 -16.45 30.63 -0.39
N ALA A 13 -16.85 29.53 0.26
CA ALA A 13 -16.44 29.23 1.60
C ALA A 13 -14.92 29.10 1.47
N ARG A 14 -14.22 30.16 1.90
CA ARG A 14 -12.77 30.22 2.04
C ARG A 14 -12.42 29.17 3.07
N THR A 15 -12.28 27.95 2.60
CA THR A 15 -12.18 26.79 3.47
C THR A 15 -10.72 26.64 3.82
N GLY A 16 -10.48 26.69 5.13
CA GLY A 16 -9.19 26.98 5.75
C GLY A 16 -8.06 26.08 5.30
N GLY A 17 -6.85 26.49 5.70
CA GLY A 17 -5.61 25.76 5.46
C GLY A 17 -5.63 24.29 5.93
N PRO A 18 -4.49 23.59 5.80
CA PRO A 18 -4.39 22.21 6.26
C PRO A 18 -4.86 22.07 7.73
N PRO A 19 -5.59 20.97 8.06
CA PRO A 19 -6.13 20.80 9.40
C PRO A 19 -5.01 20.66 10.43
N ARG A 20 -5.23 21.17 11.65
CA ARG A 20 -4.22 21.17 12.73
C ARG A 20 -3.59 19.78 12.99
N PRO A 21 -4.34 18.66 13.02
CA PRO A 21 -3.73 17.33 13.17
C PRO A 21 -2.73 16.96 12.07
N LEU A 22 -2.99 17.37 10.82
CA LEU A 22 -2.06 17.14 9.71
C LEU A 22 -0.76 17.94 9.90
N LEU A 23 -0.89 19.22 10.28
CA LEU A 23 0.27 20.07 10.56
C LEU A 23 1.11 19.52 11.72
N LEU A 24 0.47 19.10 12.80
CA LEU A 24 1.14 18.52 13.96
C LEU A 24 1.84 17.20 13.61
N ALA A 25 1.18 16.32 12.87
CA ALA A 25 1.78 15.06 12.44
C ALA A 25 2.99 15.32 11.52
N ALA A 26 2.88 16.23 10.55
CA ALA A 26 3.98 16.57 9.64
C ALA A 26 5.17 17.19 10.39
N ALA A 27 4.90 18.13 11.31
CA ALA A 27 5.94 18.72 12.14
C ALA A 27 6.62 17.68 13.05
N ALA A 28 5.84 16.83 13.73
CA ALA A 28 6.37 15.78 14.59
C ALA A 28 7.23 14.77 13.81
N TRP A 29 6.76 14.35 12.64
CA TRP A 29 7.53 13.46 11.75
C TRP A 29 8.85 14.13 11.32
N SER A 30 8.81 15.40 10.92
CA SER A 30 10.02 16.14 10.51
C SER A 30 11.00 16.35 11.66
N VAL A 31 10.52 16.71 12.86
CA VAL A 31 11.39 16.89 14.05
C VAL A 31 12.04 15.57 14.45
N LEU A 32 11.28 14.47 14.43
CA LEU A 32 11.82 13.13 14.69
C LEU A 32 12.95 12.79 13.69
N HIS A 33 12.73 12.99 12.40
CA HIS A 33 13.74 12.65 11.38
C HIS A 33 14.92 13.63 11.34
N LEU A 34 14.74 14.88 11.79
CA LEU A 34 15.85 15.78 12.06
C LEU A 34 16.73 15.24 13.20
N ALA A 35 16.13 14.79 14.30
CA ALA A 35 16.87 14.21 15.42
C ALA A 35 17.58 12.90 15.03
N LEU A 36 16.90 12.03 14.28
CA LEU A 36 17.50 10.79 13.76
C LEU A 36 18.64 11.08 12.77
N GLY A 37 18.42 11.98 11.80
CA GLY A 37 19.46 12.37 10.84
C GLY A 37 20.67 13.00 11.52
N LEU A 38 20.46 13.87 12.52
CA LEU A 38 21.55 14.45 13.31
C LEU A 38 22.30 13.37 14.08
N ARG A 39 21.58 12.43 14.69
CA ARG A 39 22.19 11.29 15.38
C ARG A 39 23.07 10.48 14.43
N TRP A 40 22.62 10.21 13.21
CA TRP A 40 23.41 9.44 12.24
C TRP A 40 24.65 10.18 11.76
N VAL A 41 24.62 11.51 11.68
CA VAL A 41 25.81 12.31 11.38
C VAL A 41 26.83 12.25 12.54
N LEU A 42 26.36 12.23 13.78
CA LEU A 42 27.23 12.19 14.98
C LEU A 42 27.72 10.78 15.31
N ASP A 43 26.90 9.77 15.04
CA ASP A 43 27.13 8.36 15.31
C ASP A 43 26.61 7.51 14.13
N PRO A 44 27.43 7.35 13.06
CA PRO A 44 27.04 6.59 11.87
C PRO A 44 26.64 5.14 12.16
N ALA A 45 27.19 4.54 13.23
CA ALA A 45 26.87 3.16 13.63
C ALA A 45 25.44 2.99 14.15
N SER A 46 24.75 4.08 14.50
CA SER A 46 23.35 4.05 14.93
C SER A 46 22.32 3.94 13.79
N ARG A 47 22.78 3.87 12.53
CA ARG A 47 21.92 3.69 11.35
C ARG A 47 21.29 2.28 11.37
N PRO A 48 19.96 2.14 11.14
CA PRO A 48 19.27 0.87 11.34
C PRO A 48 19.42 -0.08 10.14
N GLY A 49 20.61 -0.61 9.87
CA GLY A 49 20.83 -1.68 8.88
C GLY A 49 20.25 -1.36 7.48
N LEU A 50 20.38 -0.11 7.05
CA LEU A 50 19.87 0.36 5.76
C LEU A 50 20.84 0.09 4.60
N ASP A 51 22.07 -0.32 4.94
CA ASP A 51 23.10 -0.69 3.99
C ASP A 51 22.71 -1.98 3.24
N GLY A 52 23.39 -2.23 2.12
CA GLY A 52 23.18 -3.40 1.27
C GLY A 52 24.17 -4.52 1.55
N ASP A 53 24.36 -4.91 2.80
CA ASP A 53 25.04 -6.16 3.11
C ASP A 53 24.22 -7.35 2.55
N GLY A 54 24.92 -8.36 2.01
CA GLY A 54 24.32 -9.45 1.23
C GLY A 54 23.23 -10.25 1.96
N GLU A 55 23.11 -10.13 3.28
CA GLU A 55 22.07 -10.76 4.10
C GLU A 55 20.71 -10.03 4.03
N ASN A 56 20.68 -8.73 3.73
CA ASN A 56 19.48 -7.90 3.84
C ASN A 56 18.75 -7.63 2.50
N GLY A 57 19.28 -8.11 1.38
CA GLY A 57 18.59 -8.15 0.08
C GLY A 57 18.09 -6.80 -0.46
N GLY A 58 18.66 -5.69 -0.01
CA GLY A 58 18.20 -4.35 -0.36
C GLY A 58 18.65 -3.92 -1.76
N ALA A 59 17.70 -3.49 -2.59
CA ALA A 59 17.93 -3.07 -3.98
C ALA A 59 17.51 -1.61 -4.22
N GLY A 60 17.48 -0.79 -3.16
CA GLY A 60 17.04 0.61 -3.21
C GLY A 60 18.18 1.63 -3.13
N LEU A 61 17.85 2.91 -3.28
CA LEU A 61 18.85 3.98 -3.28
C LEU A 61 19.65 4.05 -1.97
N LEU A 62 19.00 3.71 -0.85
CA LEU A 62 19.62 3.70 0.48
C LEU A 62 20.74 2.66 0.64
N THR A 63 20.80 1.64 -0.21
CA THR A 63 21.86 0.61 -0.19
C THR A 63 23.09 1.00 -0.98
N VAL A 64 22.90 1.81 -2.02
CA VAL A 64 23.97 2.23 -2.93
C VAL A 64 24.64 3.52 -2.45
N LEU A 65 23.88 4.40 -1.80
CA LEU A 65 24.42 5.67 -1.32
C LEU A 65 25.29 5.48 -0.08
N PRO A 66 26.43 6.20 0.01
CA PRO A 66 27.25 6.24 1.22
C PRO A 66 26.42 6.61 2.46
N PRO A 67 26.73 6.05 3.64
CA PRO A 67 26.00 6.34 4.88
C PRO A 67 25.91 7.83 5.21
N ASP A 68 27.02 8.56 5.04
CA ASP A 68 27.09 9.99 5.31
C ASP A 68 26.12 10.78 4.43
N LEU A 69 26.11 10.48 3.12
CA LEU A 69 25.22 11.13 2.17
C LEU A 69 23.75 10.84 2.51
N THR A 70 23.44 9.60 2.88
CA THR A 70 22.08 9.25 3.30
C THR A 70 21.64 10.03 4.54
N ALA A 71 22.51 10.17 5.55
CA ALA A 71 22.20 10.92 6.75
C ALA A 71 21.89 12.40 6.43
N TRP A 72 22.71 13.03 5.59
CA TRP A 72 22.48 14.40 5.13
C TRP A 72 21.21 14.54 4.29
N LEU A 73 20.88 13.58 3.43
CA LEU A 73 19.66 13.60 2.63
C LEU A 73 18.41 13.51 3.52
N VAL A 74 18.38 12.58 4.48
CA VAL A 74 17.25 12.46 5.42
C VAL A 74 17.11 13.72 6.26
N LEU A 75 18.22 14.28 6.74
CA LEU A 75 18.22 15.54 7.48
C LEU A 75 17.69 16.72 6.63
N GLY A 76 18.15 16.85 5.39
CA GLY A 76 17.72 17.91 4.47
C GLY A 76 16.24 17.79 4.10
N LEU A 77 15.75 16.59 3.82
CA LEU A 77 14.33 16.32 3.55
C LEU A 77 13.46 16.61 4.79
N ALA A 78 13.93 16.24 5.98
CA ALA A 78 13.24 16.53 7.23
C ALA A 78 13.17 18.05 7.51
N ALA A 79 14.26 18.78 7.27
CA ALA A 79 14.31 20.24 7.37
C ALA A 79 13.35 20.91 6.37
N GLY A 80 13.37 20.47 5.12
CA GLY A 80 12.45 20.94 4.08
C GLY A 80 10.99 20.67 4.43
N GLY A 81 10.69 19.50 4.98
CA GLY A 81 9.35 19.13 5.45
C GLY A 81 8.87 20.02 6.60
N LEU A 82 9.75 20.34 7.56
CA LEU A 82 9.45 21.25 8.66
C LEU A 82 9.21 22.68 8.15
N ALA A 83 10.04 23.15 7.22
CA ALA A 83 9.89 24.47 6.61
C ALA A 83 8.56 24.59 5.84
N ALA A 84 8.21 23.59 5.02
CA ALA A 84 6.93 23.55 4.32
C ALA A 84 5.74 23.56 5.29
N THR A 85 5.83 22.79 6.37
CA THR A 85 4.81 22.73 7.42
C THR A 85 4.67 24.06 8.15
N ALA A 86 5.78 24.72 8.49
CA ALA A 86 5.79 26.03 9.15
C ALA A 86 5.16 27.12 8.26
N VAL A 87 5.49 27.14 6.96
CA VAL A 87 4.86 28.08 6.02
C VAL A 87 3.36 27.80 5.88
N ALA A 88 2.96 26.52 5.78
CA ALA A 88 1.56 26.14 5.70
C ALA A 88 0.76 26.50 6.96
N ALA A 89 1.39 26.43 8.14
CA ALA A 89 0.78 26.78 9.43
C ALA A 89 0.52 28.28 9.60
N ARG A 90 1.27 29.15 8.89
CA ARG A 90 1.06 30.62 8.92
C ARG A 90 -0.23 31.08 8.24
N GLY A 91 -1.03 30.16 7.69
CA GLY A 91 -2.34 30.46 7.13
C GLY A 91 -2.32 31.18 5.77
N ARG A 92 -1.13 31.37 5.18
CA ARG A 92 -0.96 31.93 3.83
C ARG A 92 -0.62 30.81 2.84
N PRO A 93 -1.60 30.22 2.14
CA PRO A 93 -1.33 29.15 1.19
C PRO A 93 -0.48 29.69 0.04
N SER A 94 0.75 29.19 -0.10
CA SER A 94 1.66 29.58 -1.19
C SER A 94 1.94 28.38 -2.10
N ALA A 95 2.01 28.64 -3.40
CA ALA A 95 2.42 27.61 -4.37
C ALA A 95 3.82 27.07 -4.04
N GLY A 96 4.73 27.93 -3.55
CA GLY A 96 6.06 27.54 -3.10
C GLY A 96 6.04 26.52 -1.95
N ALA A 97 5.20 26.71 -0.92
CA ALA A 97 5.08 25.74 0.17
C ALA A 97 4.49 24.40 -0.29
N ALA A 98 3.55 24.43 -1.24
CA ALA A 98 3.03 23.22 -1.85
C ALA A 98 4.11 22.48 -2.66
N VAL A 99 4.87 23.19 -3.49
CA VAL A 99 5.97 22.62 -4.27
C VAL A 99 7.04 22.04 -3.35
N LEU A 100 7.42 22.75 -2.28
CA LEU A 100 8.40 22.25 -1.32
C LEU A 100 7.92 20.96 -0.62
N ALA A 101 6.68 20.93 -0.14
CA ALA A 101 6.12 19.72 0.48
C ALA A 101 6.07 18.52 -0.50
N LEU A 102 5.70 18.77 -1.76
CA LEU A 102 5.68 17.74 -2.81
C LEU A 102 7.08 17.30 -3.22
N ALA A 103 8.05 18.21 -3.28
CA ALA A 103 9.44 17.90 -3.58
C ALA A 103 10.06 17.04 -2.47
N VAL A 104 9.79 17.38 -1.20
CA VAL A 104 10.21 16.56 -0.05
C VAL A 104 9.57 15.17 -0.11
N ALA A 105 8.27 15.09 -0.40
CA ALA A 105 7.60 13.81 -0.59
C ALA A 105 8.23 12.99 -1.72
N GLY A 106 8.58 13.62 -2.85
CA GLY A 106 9.27 12.96 -3.97
C GLY A 106 10.67 12.45 -3.59
N GLY A 107 11.44 13.24 -2.85
CA GLY A 107 12.75 12.83 -2.33
C GLY A 107 12.65 11.65 -1.36
N LEU A 108 11.67 11.67 -0.44
CA LEU A 108 11.40 10.56 0.46
C LEU A 108 10.95 9.31 -0.31
N ALA A 109 10.08 9.45 -1.31
CA ALA A 109 9.65 8.35 -2.17
C ALA A 109 10.85 7.67 -2.85
N ALA A 110 11.80 8.46 -3.37
CA ALA A 110 13.02 7.97 -3.99
C ALA A 110 13.93 7.23 -3.01
N LEU A 111 14.07 7.73 -1.76
CA LEU A 111 14.83 7.02 -0.72
C LEU A 111 14.15 5.71 -0.31
N THR A 112 12.82 5.68 -0.24
CA THR A 112 12.06 4.46 0.10
C THR A 112 11.89 3.49 -1.06
N ALA A 113 12.50 3.75 -2.22
CA ALA A 113 12.36 2.93 -3.40
C ALA A 113 13.15 1.61 -3.26
N ASP A 114 12.68 0.72 -2.39
CA ASP A 114 13.37 -0.50 -1.98
C ASP A 114 12.42 -1.70 -1.95
N LEU A 115 12.92 -2.86 -2.37
CA LEU A 115 12.20 -4.13 -2.37
C LEU A 115 11.79 -4.60 -0.97
N ARG A 116 12.57 -4.26 0.07
CA ARG A 116 12.31 -4.65 1.47
C ARG A 116 10.92 -4.23 1.97
N VAL A 117 10.39 -3.11 1.47
CA VAL A 117 9.03 -2.65 1.80
C VAL A 117 7.97 -3.62 1.29
N LEU A 118 8.16 -4.15 0.06
CA LEU A 118 7.25 -5.13 -0.52
C LEU A 118 7.36 -6.49 0.18
N VAL A 119 8.59 -6.92 0.52
CA VAL A 119 8.82 -8.18 1.25
C VAL A 119 8.09 -8.17 2.59
N LEU A 120 8.21 -7.09 3.36
CA LEU A 120 7.49 -6.95 4.63
C LEU A 120 5.97 -7.07 4.44
N LEU A 121 5.42 -6.37 3.45
CA LEU A 121 3.98 -6.44 3.16
C LEU A 121 3.57 -7.86 2.74
N GLY A 122 4.37 -8.52 1.91
CA GLY A 122 4.15 -9.90 1.49
C GLY A 122 4.10 -10.86 2.67
N TYR A 123 5.04 -10.73 3.61
CA TYR A 123 5.12 -11.57 4.81
C TYR A 123 3.91 -11.37 5.71
N LEU A 124 3.54 -10.10 5.97
CA LEU A 124 2.35 -9.78 6.76
C LEU A 124 1.08 -10.34 6.10
N CYS A 125 0.95 -10.21 4.79
CA CYS A 125 -0.18 -10.76 4.04
C CYS A 125 -0.21 -12.30 4.07
N ALA A 126 0.93 -12.97 3.88
CA ALA A 126 1.02 -14.43 3.90
C ALA A 126 0.64 -15.03 5.26
N ILE A 127 0.99 -14.36 6.36
CA ILE A 127 0.71 -14.84 7.72
C ILE A 127 -0.72 -14.45 8.13
N VAL A 128 -1.06 -13.17 8.01
CA VAL A 128 -2.29 -12.61 8.59
C VAL A 128 -3.51 -12.92 7.71
N ALA A 129 -3.40 -12.85 6.38
CA ALA A 129 -4.58 -12.93 5.51
C ALA A 129 -5.23 -14.32 5.52
N PRO A 130 -4.49 -15.44 5.39
CA PRO A 130 -5.10 -16.78 5.49
C PRO A 130 -5.72 -17.03 6.85
N ALA A 131 -5.03 -16.67 7.94
CA ALA A 131 -5.53 -16.84 9.30
C ALA A 131 -6.81 -16.02 9.54
N ALA A 132 -6.81 -14.73 9.18
CA ALA A 132 -7.97 -13.87 9.29
C ALA A 132 -9.14 -14.38 8.43
N PHE A 133 -8.87 -14.84 7.20
CA PHE A 133 -9.89 -15.42 6.33
C PHE A 133 -10.52 -16.66 6.98
N LEU A 134 -9.72 -17.62 7.43
CA LEU A 134 -10.22 -18.85 8.06
C LEU A 134 -11.06 -18.55 9.30
N VAL A 135 -10.61 -17.64 10.17
CA VAL A 135 -11.37 -17.24 11.37
C VAL A 135 -12.70 -16.60 11.00
N VAL A 136 -12.68 -15.55 10.16
CA VAL A 136 -13.90 -14.80 9.78
C VAL A 136 -14.88 -15.70 9.03
N PHE A 137 -14.37 -16.52 8.11
CA PHE A 137 -15.16 -17.44 7.31
C PHE A 137 -15.80 -18.52 8.18
N THR A 138 -15.04 -19.14 9.10
CA THR A 138 -15.54 -20.22 9.95
C THR A 138 -16.65 -19.72 10.87
N ILE A 139 -16.44 -18.59 11.55
CA ILE A 139 -17.46 -17.96 12.41
C ILE A 139 -18.69 -17.59 11.57
N GLY A 140 -18.47 -17.04 10.38
CA GLY A 140 -19.51 -16.67 9.43
C GLY A 140 -20.36 -17.85 8.96
N ALA A 141 -19.70 -18.95 8.58
CA ALA A 141 -20.33 -20.13 8.04
C ALA A 141 -21.09 -20.94 9.10
N VAL A 142 -20.59 -21.01 10.34
CA VAL A 142 -21.34 -21.61 11.47
C VAL A 142 -22.66 -20.87 11.70
N ARG A 143 -22.65 -19.54 11.60
CA ARG A 143 -23.82 -18.67 11.79
C ARG A 143 -24.76 -18.60 10.58
N SER A 144 -24.33 -19.01 9.38
CA SER A 144 -25.12 -18.91 8.14
C SER A 144 -25.37 -20.26 7.49
N ARG A 145 -26.63 -20.73 7.48
CA ARG A 145 -27.01 -22.01 6.86
C ARG A 145 -26.57 -22.14 5.39
N ARG A 146 -26.52 -21.03 4.65
CA ARG A 146 -26.09 -21.01 3.22
C ARG A 146 -24.59 -21.19 3.04
N ALA A 147 -23.78 -20.83 4.04
CA ALA A 147 -22.32 -20.92 3.97
C ALA A 147 -21.77 -22.21 4.63
N ARG A 148 -22.58 -22.93 5.43
CA ARG A 148 -22.22 -24.23 6.03
C ARG A 148 -21.65 -25.27 5.05
N PRO A 149 -22.18 -25.52 3.84
CA PRO A 149 -21.61 -26.55 2.97
C PRO A 149 -20.17 -26.21 2.56
N TRP A 150 -19.81 -24.94 2.52
CA TRP A 150 -18.44 -24.51 2.22
C TRP A 150 -17.46 -24.75 3.38
N LEU A 151 -17.92 -25.02 4.60
CA LEU A 151 -17.05 -25.51 5.68
C LEU A 151 -16.46 -26.87 5.34
N LEU A 152 -17.21 -27.73 4.64
CA LEU A 152 -16.69 -29.02 4.20
C LEU A 152 -15.59 -28.84 3.15
N ALA A 153 -15.74 -27.88 2.24
CA ALA A 153 -14.70 -27.56 1.27
C ALA A 153 -13.43 -27.02 1.96
N VAL A 154 -13.57 -26.10 2.91
CA VAL A 154 -12.43 -25.60 3.70
C VAL A 154 -11.79 -26.72 4.51
N ALA A 155 -12.60 -27.57 5.18
CA ALA A 155 -12.11 -28.72 5.94
C ALA A 155 -11.37 -29.72 5.03
N ALA A 156 -11.86 -29.97 3.81
CA ALA A 156 -11.20 -30.83 2.84
C ALA A 156 -9.86 -30.25 2.38
N VAL A 157 -9.77 -28.93 2.16
CA VAL A 157 -8.50 -28.25 1.81
C VAL A 157 -7.51 -28.33 2.98
N VAL A 158 -7.96 -28.08 4.21
CA VAL A 158 -7.12 -28.22 5.41
C VAL A 158 -6.66 -29.67 5.59
N ALA A 159 -7.56 -30.64 5.42
CA ALA A 159 -7.22 -32.06 5.48
C ALA A 159 -6.19 -32.45 4.41
N ALA A 160 -6.34 -31.97 3.17
CA ALA A 160 -5.35 -32.20 2.10
C ALA A 160 -3.99 -31.55 2.44
N GLY A 161 -4.00 -30.36 3.05
CA GLY A 161 -2.79 -29.71 3.53
C GLY A 161 -2.09 -30.50 4.66
N LEU A 162 -2.86 -31.12 5.55
CA LEU A 162 -2.34 -32.00 6.59
C LEU A 162 -1.79 -33.30 6.02
N LEU A 163 -2.54 -33.95 5.11
CA LEU A 163 -2.14 -35.20 4.46
C LEU A 163 -0.89 -35.03 3.58
N SER A 164 -0.67 -33.84 3.02
CA SER A 164 0.54 -33.54 2.25
C SER A 164 1.75 -33.15 3.12
N GLY A 165 1.60 -33.10 4.45
CA GLY A 165 2.65 -32.66 5.40
C GLY A 165 2.91 -31.14 5.39
N VAL A 166 2.20 -30.39 4.54
CA VAL A 166 2.36 -28.94 4.37
C VAL A 166 1.82 -28.17 5.58
N LEU A 167 0.73 -28.65 6.20
CA LEU A 167 0.13 -28.07 7.41
C LEU A 167 0.49 -28.82 8.69
N ASP A 168 1.51 -29.68 8.67
CA ASP A 168 1.94 -30.43 9.83
C ASP A 168 2.43 -29.49 10.95
N PRO A 169 2.10 -29.73 12.25
CA PRO A 169 2.49 -28.83 13.33
C PRO A 169 3.99 -28.55 13.39
N ASP A 170 4.83 -29.54 13.06
CA ASP A 170 6.29 -29.38 13.02
C ASP A 170 6.73 -28.45 11.89
N SER A 171 6.13 -28.57 10.70
CA SER A 171 6.35 -27.65 9.57
C SER A 171 5.95 -26.22 9.92
N VAL A 172 4.82 -26.04 10.61
CA VAL A 172 4.35 -24.72 11.06
C VAL A 172 5.26 -24.14 12.15
N ALA A 173 5.70 -24.96 13.11
CA ALA A 173 6.60 -24.55 14.18
C ALA A 173 7.98 -24.19 13.63
N ARG A 174 8.51 -24.95 12.67
CA ARG A 174 9.75 -24.65 11.97
C ARG A 174 9.63 -23.34 11.19
N LEU A 175 8.57 -23.15 10.40
CA LEU A 175 8.34 -21.89 9.69
C LEU A 175 8.27 -20.70 10.65
N ALA A 176 7.59 -20.84 11.79
CA ALA A 176 7.54 -19.80 12.82
C ALA A 176 8.93 -19.51 13.41
N GLY A 177 9.75 -20.55 13.62
CA GLY A 177 11.14 -20.46 14.07
C GLY A 177 12.07 -19.80 13.04
N GLU A 178 11.89 -20.09 11.76
CA GLU A 178 12.67 -19.51 10.67
C GLU A 178 12.32 -18.04 10.42
N LEU A 179 11.07 -17.63 10.67
CA LEU A 179 10.63 -16.25 10.46
C LEU A 179 10.93 -15.32 11.64
N ARG A 180 10.90 -15.81 12.89
CA ARG A 180 11.02 -14.96 14.09
C ARG A 180 12.32 -14.17 14.18
N ASP A 181 13.47 -14.83 14.01
CA ASP A 181 14.76 -14.24 14.30
C ASP A 181 15.22 -13.31 13.17
N PRO A 182 15.03 -13.64 11.87
CA PRO A 182 15.22 -12.67 10.79
C PRO A 182 14.28 -11.47 10.90
N LEU A 183 12.99 -11.69 11.21
CA LEU A 183 12.05 -10.58 11.34
C LEU A 183 12.44 -9.64 12.49
N ALA A 184 12.90 -10.17 13.62
CA ALA A 184 13.37 -9.36 14.75
C ALA A 184 14.62 -8.54 14.38
N ARG A 185 15.57 -9.15 13.66
CA ARG A 185 16.79 -8.47 13.19
C ARG A 185 16.51 -7.37 12.16
N GLU A 186 15.55 -7.62 11.27
CA GLU A 186 15.20 -6.69 10.18
C GLU A 186 14.13 -5.67 10.57
N LEU A 187 13.49 -5.80 11.73
CA LEU A 187 12.45 -4.88 12.18
C LEU A 187 12.90 -3.42 12.24
N PRO A 188 14.13 -3.08 12.71
CA PRO A 188 14.60 -1.70 12.72
C PRO A 188 14.71 -1.09 11.31
N SER A 189 15.28 -1.82 10.35
CA SER A 189 15.49 -1.33 8.98
C SER A 189 14.16 -1.18 8.25
N ARG A 190 13.32 -2.23 8.27
CA ARG A 190 12.01 -2.24 7.63
C ARG A 190 11.04 -1.25 8.30
N GLY A 191 11.11 -1.12 9.61
CA GLY A 191 10.35 -0.14 10.39
C GLY A 191 10.73 1.29 10.03
N HIS A 192 12.02 1.58 9.87
CA HIS A 192 12.48 2.89 9.41
C HIS A 192 12.00 3.21 7.99
N LEU A 193 12.09 2.25 7.06
CA LEU A 193 11.55 2.43 5.70
C LEU A 193 10.04 2.72 5.73
N ALA A 194 9.28 2.04 6.59
CA ALA A 194 7.85 2.30 6.78
C ALA A 194 7.58 3.71 7.33
N LEU A 195 8.43 4.22 8.24
CA LEU A 195 8.34 5.59 8.75
C LEU A 195 8.62 6.64 7.67
N LEU A 196 9.65 6.43 6.83
CA LEU A 196 9.95 7.29 5.69
C LEU A 196 8.79 7.29 4.69
N LEU A 197 8.21 6.13 4.41
CA LEU A 197 7.06 5.98 3.50
C LEU A 197 5.81 6.67 4.06
N GLY A 198 5.60 6.60 5.38
CA GLY A 198 4.59 7.39 6.08
C GLY A 198 4.81 8.89 5.91
N GLY A 199 6.06 9.34 5.99
CA GLY A 199 6.48 10.71 5.70
C GLY A 199 6.15 11.15 4.28
N THR A 200 6.46 10.31 3.27
CA THR A 200 6.10 10.52 1.87
C THR A 200 4.61 10.81 1.71
N VAL A 201 3.76 9.95 2.27
CA VAL A 201 2.30 10.10 2.19
C VAL A 201 1.83 11.36 2.91
N LEU A 202 2.38 11.63 4.09
CA LEU A 202 2.01 12.77 4.94
C LEU A 202 2.34 14.11 4.27
N LEU A 203 3.55 14.24 3.71
CA LEU A 203 4.04 15.45 3.06
C LEU A 203 3.38 15.64 1.69
N ALA A 204 3.11 14.55 0.95
CA ALA A 204 2.30 14.62 -0.26
C ALA A 204 0.88 15.10 0.05
N TRP A 205 0.28 14.59 1.13
CA TRP A 205 -1.04 15.03 1.56
C TRP A 205 -1.06 16.51 1.95
N LEU A 206 -0.07 16.97 2.73
CA LEU A 206 0.11 18.38 3.06
C LEU A 206 0.26 19.23 1.78
N GLY A 207 1.15 18.85 0.88
CA GLY A 207 1.40 19.56 -0.38
C GLY A 207 0.15 19.69 -1.25
N VAL A 208 -0.62 18.61 -1.41
CA VAL A 208 -1.91 18.64 -2.13
C VAL A 208 -2.92 19.57 -1.47
N ARG A 209 -3.02 19.58 -0.13
CA ARG A 209 -3.93 20.46 0.62
C ARG A 209 -3.55 21.93 0.45
N VAL A 210 -2.26 22.25 0.57
CA VAL A 210 -1.74 23.61 0.37
C VAL A 210 -1.92 24.06 -1.08
N LEU A 211 -1.67 23.17 -2.05
CA LEU A 211 -1.88 23.46 -3.47
C LEU A 211 -3.34 23.77 -3.79
N ARG A 212 -4.28 22.99 -3.22
CA ARG A 212 -5.72 23.23 -3.37
C ARG A 212 -6.12 24.60 -2.82
N ALA A 213 -5.64 24.91 -1.61
CA ALA A 213 -5.89 26.20 -0.98
C ALA A 213 -5.29 27.36 -1.81
N ALA A 214 -4.08 27.20 -2.34
CA ALA A 214 -3.42 28.20 -3.20
C ALA A 214 -4.14 28.41 -4.53
N ARG A 215 -4.81 27.37 -5.06
CA ARG A 215 -5.64 27.43 -6.27
C ARG A 215 -7.07 27.94 -6.02
N GLY A 216 -7.42 28.30 -4.79
CA GLY A 216 -8.75 28.79 -4.46
C GLY A 216 -9.87 27.74 -4.56
N VAL A 217 -9.53 26.44 -4.62
CA VAL A 217 -10.52 25.35 -4.55
C VAL A 217 -10.62 24.84 -3.11
N CYS A 218 -11.68 24.11 -2.79
CA CYS A 218 -11.88 23.57 -1.45
C CYS A 218 -10.65 22.75 -1.00
N GLY A 219 -9.99 23.18 0.08
CA GLY A 219 -8.83 22.50 0.62
C GLY A 219 -9.14 21.04 0.97
N SER A 220 -10.37 20.75 1.39
CA SER A 220 -10.81 19.41 1.80
C SER A 220 -11.00 18.44 0.64
N CYS A 221 -11.92 18.75 -0.26
CA CYS A 221 -12.34 17.83 -1.32
C CYS A 221 -11.81 18.19 -2.72
N GLY A 222 -11.15 19.35 -2.87
CA GLY A 222 -10.65 19.83 -4.15
C GLY A 222 -11.73 20.30 -5.13
N ARG A 223 -12.93 20.65 -4.64
CA ARG A 223 -14.06 21.14 -5.47
C ARG A 223 -14.12 22.68 -5.53
N PRO A 224 -14.61 23.27 -6.64
CA PRO A 224 -14.96 22.61 -7.91
C PRO A 224 -13.72 22.01 -8.58
N GLY A 225 -13.88 20.85 -9.22
CA GLY A 225 -12.78 20.06 -9.76
C GLY A 225 -13.02 19.65 -11.22
N PRO A 226 -12.00 19.13 -11.91
CA PRO A 226 -12.09 18.74 -13.32
C PRO A 226 -13.08 17.60 -13.54
N ALA A 227 -13.60 17.52 -14.78
CA ALA A 227 -14.69 16.62 -15.17
C ALA A 227 -14.42 15.14 -14.87
N TRP A 228 -13.16 14.69 -14.99
CA TRP A 228 -12.76 13.30 -14.74
C TRP A 228 -12.95 12.87 -13.28
N THR A 229 -13.04 13.83 -12.34
CA THR A 229 -13.27 13.53 -10.92
C THR A 229 -14.74 13.25 -10.61
N ARG A 230 -15.68 13.62 -11.50
CA ARG A 230 -17.12 13.39 -11.27
C ARG A 230 -17.41 11.90 -11.05
N PRO A 231 -18.36 11.52 -10.17
CA PRO A 231 -18.63 10.12 -9.85
C PRO A 231 -18.86 9.23 -11.08
N GLU A 232 -19.55 9.74 -12.09
CA GLU A 232 -19.88 9.03 -13.33
C GLU A 232 -18.62 8.79 -14.19
N ALA A 233 -17.75 9.80 -14.29
CA ALA A 233 -16.46 9.65 -14.98
C ALA A 233 -15.55 8.68 -14.23
N ALA A 234 -15.45 8.82 -12.90
CA ALA A 234 -14.72 7.93 -12.00
C ALA A 234 -15.21 6.48 -12.05
N ALA A 235 -16.49 6.24 -12.35
CA ALA A 235 -16.99 4.89 -12.57
C ALA A 235 -16.42 4.23 -13.83
N ARG A 236 -16.30 4.99 -14.92
CA ARG A 236 -15.82 4.46 -16.21
C ARG A 236 -14.34 4.11 -16.18
N TRP A 237 -13.47 5.09 -15.90
CA TRP A 237 -12.03 4.84 -15.87
C TRP A 237 -11.63 3.98 -14.67
N GLY A 238 -12.34 4.11 -13.55
CA GLY A 238 -12.09 3.30 -12.35
C GLY A 238 -12.35 1.82 -12.54
N ARG A 239 -13.31 1.44 -13.41
CA ARG A 239 -13.55 0.04 -13.75
C ARG A 239 -12.34 -0.58 -14.44
N VAL A 240 -11.77 0.11 -15.42
CA VAL A 240 -10.56 -0.34 -16.12
C VAL A 240 -9.39 -0.46 -15.16
N ALA A 241 -9.13 0.58 -14.36
CA ALA A 241 -8.06 0.56 -13.37
C ALA A 241 -8.19 -0.61 -12.38
N THR A 242 -9.41 -0.89 -11.91
CA THR A 242 -9.67 -2.00 -11.00
C THR A 242 -9.40 -3.36 -11.63
N LEU A 243 -9.80 -3.55 -12.90
CA LEU A 243 -9.57 -4.81 -13.62
C LEU A 243 -8.09 -5.05 -13.88
N VAL A 244 -7.36 -4.00 -14.29
CA VAL A 244 -5.90 -4.08 -14.47
C VAL A 244 -5.21 -4.41 -13.14
N ALA A 245 -5.55 -3.68 -12.07
CA ALA A 245 -4.98 -3.92 -10.75
C ALA A 245 -5.27 -5.33 -10.21
N ALA A 246 -6.46 -5.88 -10.47
CA ALA A 246 -6.82 -7.24 -10.08
C ALA A 246 -6.10 -8.30 -10.93
N ALA A 247 -5.74 -8.00 -12.17
CA ALA A 247 -5.01 -8.92 -13.06
C ALA A 247 -3.52 -9.02 -12.73
N CYS A 248 -2.90 -7.92 -12.29
CA CYS A 248 -1.46 -7.85 -11.99
C CYS A 248 -0.92 -8.95 -11.05
N PRO A 249 -1.58 -9.31 -9.93
CA PRO A 249 -1.08 -10.38 -9.04
C PRO A 249 -1.41 -11.81 -9.52
N LEU A 250 -2.22 -11.98 -10.57
CA LEU A 250 -2.64 -13.32 -11.01
C LEU A 250 -1.50 -14.20 -11.50
N PRO A 251 -0.53 -13.72 -12.32
CA PRO A 251 0.60 -14.55 -12.75
C PRO A 251 1.36 -15.13 -11.55
N TYR A 252 1.70 -14.30 -10.56
CA TYR A 252 2.37 -14.76 -9.34
C TYR A 252 1.50 -15.72 -8.52
N GLY A 253 0.24 -15.37 -8.29
CA GLY A 253 -0.68 -16.19 -7.52
C GLY A 253 -0.86 -17.58 -8.12
N LEU A 254 -1.10 -17.64 -9.44
CA LEU A 254 -1.28 -18.88 -10.19
C LEU A 254 0.02 -19.70 -10.28
N LEU A 255 1.17 -19.05 -10.46
CA LEU A 255 2.47 -19.72 -10.41
C LEU A 255 2.64 -20.46 -9.08
N ARG A 256 2.34 -19.80 -7.95
CA ARG A 256 2.41 -20.43 -6.63
C ARG A 256 1.43 -21.59 -6.48
N MET A 257 0.27 -21.55 -7.13
CA MET A 257 -0.68 -22.68 -7.08
C MET A 257 -0.15 -23.94 -7.78
N THR A 258 0.81 -23.81 -8.70
CA THR A 258 1.47 -24.98 -9.31
C THR A 258 2.23 -25.83 -8.29
N TRP A 259 2.61 -25.26 -7.13
CA TRP A 259 3.31 -25.96 -6.04
C TRP A 259 2.42 -27.00 -5.33
N LEU A 260 1.12 -27.02 -5.61
CA LEU A 260 0.20 -28.09 -5.20
C LEU A 260 0.22 -29.29 -6.15
N THR A 261 0.95 -29.20 -7.26
CA THR A 261 1.03 -30.22 -8.30
C THR A 261 2.44 -30.80 -8.37
N PRO A 262 2.65 -31.94 -9.07
CA PRO A 262 3.99 -32.46 -9.34
C PRO A 262 4.90 -31.51 -10.12
N TRP A 263 4.35 -30.48 -10.78
CA TRP A 263 5.09 -29.52 -11.61
C TRP A 263 5.16 -28.15 -10.93
N GLY A 264 5.73 -28.09 -9.73
CA GLY A 264 5.90 -26.85 -8.96
C GLY A 264 6.88 -25.88 -9.63
N VAL A 265 6.38 -25.03 -10.54
CA VAL A 265 7.23 -24.10 -11.28
C VAL A 265 7.87 -23.08 -10.33
N GLY A 266 9.21 -22.97 -10.37
CA GLY A 266 9.99 -22.10 -9.49
C GLY A 266 10.09 -22.60 -8.04
N LEU A 267 9.63 -23.82 -7.74
CA LEU A 267 9.91 -24.50 -6.48
C LEU A 267 11.29 -25.18 -6.58
N PRO A 268 12.23 -24.92 -5.66
CA PRO A 268 13.51 -25.62 -5.65
C PRO A 268 13.33 -27.14 -5.46
N ASP A 269 14.19 -27.94 -6.09
CA ASP A 269 14.21 -29.38 -5.88
C ASP A 269 14.51 -29.71 -4.41
N GLY A 270 13.76 -30.63 -3.83
CA GLY A 270 13.89 -30.97 -2.42
C GLY A 270 13.41 -29.87 -1.45
N ALA A 271 12.69 -28.84 -1.95
CA ALA A 271 12.11 -27.81 -1.10
C ALA A 271 11.31 -28.43 0.05
N ASP A 272 11.61 -27.96 1.25
CA ASP A 272 10.98 -28.47 2.45
C ASP A 272 9.49 -28.04 2.53
N PRO A 273 8.69 -28.71 3.38
CA PRO A 273 7.28 -28.38 3.54
C PRO A 273 7.03 -26.95 4.01
N ALA A 274 7.96 -26.36 4.80
CA ALA A 274 7.84 -25.01 5.33
C ALA A 274 7.94 -23.94 4.23
N LEU A 275 8.94 -24.05 3.35
CA LEU A 275 9.09 -23.18 2.18
C LEU A 275 7.88 -23.31 1.25
N ARG A 276 7.42 -24.54 1.01
CA ARG A 276 6.24 -24.79 0.18
C ARG A 276 4.99 -24.15 0.77
N LEU A 277 4.75 -24.31 2.08
CA LEU A 277 3.65 -23.68 2.81
C LEU A 277 3.69 -22.16 2.67
N PHE A 278 4.86 -21.56 2.91
CA PHE A 278 5.00 -20.10 2.86
C PHE A 278 4.77 -19.55 1.45
N GLY A 279 5.30 -20.22 0.42
CA GLY A 279 5.06 -19.88 -0.98
C GLY A 279 3.57 -19.96 -1.37
N LEU A 280 2.87 -21.01 -0.93
CA LEU A 280 1.43 -21.15 -1.15
C LEU A 280 0.64 -20.07 -0.43
N ALA A 281 1.00 -19.73 0.81
CA ALA A 281 0.37 -18.66 1.57
C ALA A 281 0.49 -17.30 0.87
N LEU A 282 1.67 -16.98 0.30
CA LEU A 282 1.87 -15.79 -0.52
C LEU A 282 0.98 -15.82 -1.78
N GLY A 283 0.89 -16.97 -2.46
CA GLY A 283 0.02 -17.14 -3.63
C GLY A 283 -1.45 -16.92 -3.32
N ILE A 284 -1.94 -17.51 -2.22
CA ILE A 284 -3.32 -17.33 -1.73
C ILE A 284 -3.57 -15.87 -1.37
N ALA A 285 -2.62 -15.21 -0.71
CA ALA A 285 -2.74 -13.80 -0.37
C ALA A 285 -2.81 -12.91 -1.63
N ALA A 286 -2.03 -13.22 -2.67
CA ALA A 286 -2.07 -12.52 -3.95
C ALA A 286 -3.43 -12.70 -4.67
N LEU A 287 -3.93 -13.93 -4.76
CA LEU A 287 -5.24 -14.23 -5.34
C LEU A 287 -6.39 -13.61 -4.52
N GLY A 288 -6.32 -13.68 -3.20
CA GLY A 288 -7.23 -13.01 -2.29
C GLY A 288 -7.21 -11.49 -2.47
N GLY A 289 -6.04 -10.90 -2.66
CA GLY A 289 -5.85 -9.50 -3.00
C GLY A 289 -6.47 -9.11 -4.35
N ALA A 290 -6.37 -9.97 -5.37
CA ALA A 290 -7.04 -9.80 -6.65
C ALA A 290 -8.57 -9.75 -6.49
N VAL A 291 -9.12 -10.73 -5.75
CA VAL A 291 -10.55 -10.77 -5.44
C VAL A 291 -10.93 -9.51 -4.68
N ALA A 292 -10.25 -9.17 -3.59
CA ALA A 292 -10.47 -7.97 -2.77
C ALA A 292 -10.49 -6.68 -3.62
N THR A 293 -9.58 -6.59 -4.60
CA THR A 293 -9.50 -5.45 -5.54
C THR A 293 -10.76 -5.36 -6.40
N LEU A 294 -11.31 -6.47 -6.89
CA LEU A 294 -12.60 -6.47 -7.60
C LEU A 294 -13.75 -5.95 -6.73
N GLY A 295 -13.62 -6.03 -5.41
CA GLY A 295 -14.56 -5.46 -4.44
C GLY A 295 -14.75 -3.96 -4.60
N LEU A 296 -13.74 -3.24 -5.08
CA LEU A 296 -13.82 -1.79 -5.31
C LEU A 296 -14.93 -1.41 -6.31
N ILE A 297 -15.34 -2.33 -7.20
CA ILE A 297 -16.37 -2.13 -8.21
C ILE A 297 -17.58 -3.07 -8.05
N ARG A 298 -17.62 -3.91 -7.01
CA ARG A 298 -18.67 -4.90 -6.81
C ARG A 298 -19.47 -4.63 -5.53
N PRO A 299 -20.76 -5.02 -5.47
CA PRO A 299 -21.63 -4.72 -4.33
C PRO A 299 -21.08 -5.20 -2.98
N TRP A 300 -20.34 -6.31 -2.95
CA TRP A 300 -19.78 -6.89 -1.73
C TRP A 300 -18.62 -6.07 -1.12
N GLY A 301 -17.98 -5.19 -1.90
CA GLY A 301 -17.03 -4.21 -1.35
C GLY A 301 -17.71 -2.91 -0.92
N GLU A 302 -19.02 -2.78 -1.14
CA GLU A 302 -19.83 -1.63 -0.72
C GLU A 302 -20.68 -1.95 0.50
N VAL A 303 -21.12 -3.20 0.60
CA VAL A 303 -21.94 -3.74 1.68
C VAL A 303 -21.34 -5.06 2.11
N TRP A 304 -21.13 -5.23 3.41
CA TRP A 304 -20.53 -6.44 3.96
C TRP A 304 -21.36 -7.69 3.61
N PRO A 305 -20.71 -8.74 3.07
CA PRO A 305 -21.40 -9.99 2.73
C PRO A 305 -22.15 -10.60 3.90
N SER A 306 -23.18 -11.38 3.58
CA SER A 306 -24.04 -12.01 4.59
C SER A 306 -23.35 -13.05 5.49
N TRP A 307 -22.18 -13.53 5.08
CA TRP A 307 -21.35 -14.44 5.86
C TRP A 307 -20.40 -13.72 6.82
N VAL A 308 -20.17 -12.40 6.69
CA VAL A 308 -19.26 -11.70 7.61
C VAL A 308 -19.98 -11.50 8.96
N PRO A 309 -19.45 -12.08 10.06
CA PRO A 309 -20.07 -11.97 11.37
C PRO A 309 -20.11 -10.51 11.83
N VAL A 310 -21.17 -10.13 12.57
CA VAL A 310 -21.41 -8.78 13.15
C VAL A 310 -21.66 -7.66 12.12
N LEU A 311 -21.00 -7.69 10.96
CA LEU A 311 -21.06 -6.63 9.95
C LEU A 311 -22.04 -6.91 8.81
N ARG A 312 -22.63 -8.10 8.75
CA ARG A 312 -23.63 -8.52 7.74
C ARG A 312 -24.59 -7.41 7.31
N GLY A 313 -24.59 -7.09 6.02
CA GLY A 313 -25.53 -6.13 5.42
C GLY A 313 -25.27 -4.66 5.77
N ARG A 314 -24.25 -4.35 6.59
CA ARG A 314 -23.86 -2.97 6.89
C ARG A 314 -23.05 -2.39 5.72
N PRO A 315 -23.14 -1.08 5.48
CA PRO A 315 -22.29 -0.42 4.49
C PRO A 315 -20.81 -0.50 4.93
N VAL A 316 -19.93 -0.82 3.99
CA VAL A 316 -18.48 -0.76 4.19
C VAL A 316 -18.08 0.72 4.25
N PRO A 317 -17.44 1.20 5.34
CA PRO A 317 -16.97 2.57 5.41
C PRO A 317 -15.90 2.82 4.34
N VAL A 318 -16.05 3.86 3.52
CA VAL A 318 -15.16 4.19 2.38
C VAL A 318 -13.67 4.21 2.78
N ARG A 319 -13.37 4.66 4.01
CA ARG A 319 -11.99 4.69 4.53
C ARG A 319 -11.31 3.33 4.57
N VAL A 320 -12.05 2.23 4.75
CA VAL A 320 -11.47 0.89 4.90
C VAL A 320 -10.78 0.43 3.61
N PRO A 321 -11.49 0.28 2.46
CA PRO A 321 -10.85 -0.11 1.20
C PRO A 321 -9.87 0.94 0.69
N VAL A 322 -10.10 2.23 0.99
CA VAL A 322 -9.19 3.30 0.57
C VAL A 322 -7.85 3.24 1.31
N LEU A 323 -7.86 3.03 2.62
CA LEU A 323 -6.62 2.90 3.38
C LEU A 323 -5.93 1.58 3.05
N ALA A 324 -6.64 0.44 3.04
CA ALA A 324 -6.05 -0.85 2.74
C ALA A 324 -5.44 -0.89 1.32
N GLY A 325 -6.24 -0.57 0.30
CA GLY A 325 -5.76 -0.55 -1.09
C GLY A 325 -4.74 0.55 -1.35
N GLY A 326 -4.89 1.72 -0.71
CA GLY A 326 -3.95 2.82 -0.82
C GLY A 326 -2.58 2.48 -0.23
N THR A 327 -2.53 1.82 0.93
CA THR A 327 -1.27 1.32 1.53
C THR A 327 -0.58 0.33 0.61
N VAL A 328 -1.32 -0.65 0.08
CA VAL A 328 -0.74 -1.63 -0.87
C VAL A 328 -0.22 -0.93 -2.13
N ALA A 329 -0.99 0.02 -2.70
CA ALA A 329 -0.55 0.78 -3.86
C ALA A 329 0.74 1.56 -3.60
N VAL A 330 0.85 2.23 -2.45
CA VAL A 330 2.04 2.99 -2.06
C VAL A 330 3.25 2.07 -1.90
N VAL A 331 3.09 0.90 -1.27
CA VAL A 331 4.18 -0.08 -1.14
C VAL A 331 4.62 -0.62 -2.51
N LEU A 332 3.67 -0.95 -3.39
CA LEU A 332 3.97 -1.41 -4.74
C LEU A 332 4.75 -0.36 -5.54
N LEU A 333 4.31 0.90 -5.48
CA LEU A 333 5.00 2.01 -6.14
C LEU A 333 6.40 2.23 -5.56
N ALA A 334 6.57 2.14 -4.25
CA ALA A 334 7.88 2.22 -3.60
C ALA A 334 8.80 1.09 -4.08
N SER A 335 8.31 -0.15 -4.15
CA SER A 335 9.11 -1.28 -4.65
C SER A 335 9.33 -1.29 -6.18
N GLY A 336 8.66 -0.40 -6.90
CA GLY A 336 8.65 -0.33 -8.37
C GLY A 336 10.03 -0.31 -9.00
N PRO A 337 10.88 0.68 -8.66
CA PRO A 337 12.21 0.84 -9.24
C PRO A 337 13.11 -0.39 -9.05
N SER A 338 13.18 -0.95 -7.84
CA SER A 338 14.00 -2.14 -7.56
C SER A 338 13.54 -3.36 -8.36
N MET A 339 12.23 -3.60 -8.42
CA MET A 339 11.68 -4.74 -9.18
C MET A 339 11.93 -4.61 -10.68
N LEU A 340 11.77 -3.38 -11.21
CA LEU A 340 12.06 -3.09 -12.61
C LEU A 340 13.55 -3.26 -12.91
N ALA A 341 14.43 -2.81 -12.01
CA ALA A 341 15.88 -2.95 -12.16
C ALA A 341 16.31 -4.42 -12.22
N ILE A 342 15.81 -5.27 -11.32
CA ILE A 342 16.08 -6.72 -11.32
C ILE A 342 15.62 -7.34 -12.64
N GLY A 343 14.39 -7.05 -13.06
CA GLY A 343 13.85 -7.61 -14.30
C GLY A 343 14.60 -7.18 -15.57
N ILE A 344 15.02 -5.91 -15.65
CA ILE A 344 15.83 -5.41 -16.78
C ILE A 344 17.24 -6.01 -16.75
N ALA A 345 17.85 -6.14 -15.58
CA ALA A 345 19.15 -6.80 -15.44
C ALA A 345 19.08 -8.24 -15.93
N GLY A 346 18.04 -8.99 -15.55
CA GLY A 346 17.79 -10.35 -16.04
C GLY A 346 17.66 -10.46 -17.56
N LEU A 347 16.98 -9.49 -18.20
CA LEU A 347 16.93 -9.44 -19.67
C LEU A 347 18.31 -9.20 -20.30
N GLY A 348 19.14 -8.35 -19.68
CA GLY A 348 20.48 -8.05 -20.16
C GLY A 348 21.47 -9.18 -19.94
N SER A 349 21.36 -9.92 -18.84
CA SER A 349 22.20 -11.07 -18.50
C SER A 349 21.74 -12.38 -19.15
N GLY A 350 20.52 -12.41 -19.67
CA GLY A 350 19.89 -13.63 -20.19
C GLY A 350 19.39 -14.57 -19.09
N ASP A 351 19.27 -14.10 -17.84
CA ASP A 351 18.67 -14.87 -16.75
C ASP A 351 17.13 -14.86 -16.87
N PRO A 352 16.51 -16.00 -17.25
CA PRO A 352 15.07 -16.07 -17.44
C PRO A 352 14.29 -15.92 -16.12
N VAL A 353 14.88 -16.24 -14.97
CA VAL A 353 14.25 -16.13 -13.66
C VAL A 353 14.10 -14.66 -13.29
N GLU A 354 15.19 -13.90 -13.32
CA GLU A 354 15.13 -12.46 -13.06
C GLU A 354 14.26 -11.73 -14.08
N ALA A 355 14.39 -12.03 -15.37
CA ALA A 355 13.57 -11.44 -16.42
C ALA A 355 12.06 -11.67 -16.20
N SER A 356 11.69 -12.84 -15.65
CA SER A 356 10.29 -13.18 -15.37
C SER A 356 9.63 -12.25 -14.34
N PHE A 357 10.41 -11.53 -13.51
CA PHE A 357 9.86 -10.61 -12.50
C PHE A 357 9.11 -9.43 -13.11
N LEU A 358 9.43 -9.03 -14.34
CA LEU A 358 8.66 -8.01 -15.07
C LEU A 358 7.20 -8.43 -15.30
N LEU A 359 6.96 -9.73 -15.44
CA LEU A 359 5.64 -10.32 -15.66
C LEU A 359 4.99 -10.79 -14.36
N LEU A 360 5.75 -11.43 -13.47
CA LEU A 360 5.24 -11.98 -12.21
C LEU A 360 4.90 -10.87 -11.21
N PHE A 361 5.69 -9.79 -11.20
CA PHE A 361 5.55 -8.66 -10.29
C PHE A 361 5.63 -7.33 -11.05
N PRO A 362 4.61 -6.97 -11.85
CA PRO A 362 4.57 -5.70 -12.56
C PRO A 362 4.22 -4.56 -11.57
N THR A 363 5.05 -4.35 -10.55
CA THR A 363 4.78 -3.53 -9.35
C THR A 363 4.43 -2.08 -9.69
N LEU A 364 5.08 -1.48 -10.69
CA LEU A 364 4.76 -0.12 -11.12
C LEU A 364 3.35 -0.03 -11.72
N LEU A 365 3.04 -0.90 -12.70
CA LEU A 365 1.71 -0.96 -13.32
C LEU A 365 0.64 -1.29 -12.27
N TRP A 366 0.93 -2.26 -11.40
CA TRP A 366 0.03 -2.72 -10.35
C TRP A 366 -0.26 -1.61 -9.34
N GLY A 367 0.78 -0.94 -8.83
CA GLY A 367 0.66 0.15 -7.88
C GLY A 367 -0.11 1.35 -8.46
N LEU A 368 0.19 1.74 -9.71
CA LEU A 368 -0.54 2.81 -10.40
C LEU A 368 -2.00 2.46 -10.62
N ALA A 369 -2.27 1.26 -11.15
CA ALA A 369 -3.64 0.79 -11.40
C ALA A 369 -4.44 0.69 -10.10
N LEU A 370 -3.84 0.17 -9.03
CA LEU A 370 -4.50 0.04 -7.73
C LEU A 370 -4.75 1.41 -7.08
N GLY A 371 -3.78 2.32 -7.14
CA GLY A 371 -3.94 3.70 -6.67
C GLY A 371 -5.08 4.42 -7.40
N LEU A 372 -5.16 4.25 -8.72
CA LEU A 372 -6.27 4.76 -9.53
C LEU A 372 -7.60 4.08 -9.17
N ALA A 373 -7.63 2.76 -8.98
CA ALA A 373 -8.83 2.03 -8.58
C ALA A 373 -9.38 2.52 -7.23
N VAL A 374 -8.50 2.72 -6.26
CA VAL A 374 -8.82 3.28 -4.94
C VAL A 374 -9.31 4.72 -5.04
N LEU A 375 -8.64 5.56 -5.82
CA LEU A 375 -9.07 6.93 -6.07
C LEU A 375 -10.46 6.96 -6.70
N ALA A 376 -10.71 6.13 -7.72
CA ALA A 376 -12.02 6.02 -8.35
C ALA A 376 -13.10 5.57 -7.36
N HIS A 377 -12.80 4.58 -6.52
CA HIS A 377 -13.72 4.11 -5.48
C HIS A 377 -14.09 5.26 -4.52
N ALA A 378 -13.10 6.03 -4.04
CA ALA A 378 -13.33 7.20 -3.21
C ALA A 378 -14.15 8.30 -3.91
N LEU A 379 -13.86 8.55 -5.20
CA LEU A 379 -14.56 9.57 -6.01
C LEU A 379 -15.98 9.18 -6.40
N ARG A 380 -16.29 7.89 -6.54
CA ARG A 380 -17.67 7.40 -6.73
C ARG A 380 -18.50 7.50 -5.47
N ARG A 381 -17.87 7.26 -4.31
CA ARG A 381 -18.55 7.12 -3.01
C ARG A 381 -18.55 8.40 -2.17
N ARG A 382 -17.94 9.48 -2.66
CA ARG A 382 -18.00 10.79 -2.00
C ARG A 382 -19.39 11.41 -2.15
N GLY A 383 -19.94 11.88 -1.03
CA GLY A 383 -21.18 12.65 -1.00
C GLY A 383 -20.92 14.15 -1.03
N THR A 384 -21.91 14.90 -0.54
CA THR A 384 -21.80 16.34 -0.27
C THR A 384 -20.64 16.61 0.67
N CYS A 385 -19.76 17.53 0.28
CA CYS A 385 -18.63 17.90 1.12
C CYS A 385 -19.14 18.69 2.34
N PRO A 386 -18.82 18.28 3.58
CA PRO A 386 -19.28 19.00 4.77
C PRO A 386 -18.62 20.39 4.91
N VAL A 387 -17.55 20.65 4.15
CA VAL A 387 -16.75 21.87 4.25
C VAL A 387 -17.18 22.91 3.21
N CYS A 388 -17.51 22.51 1.98
CA CYS A 388 -17.92 23.45 0.91
C CYS A 388 -19.35 23.25 0.41
N GLY A 389 -20.11 22.26 0.91
CA GLY A 389 -21.50 22.02 0.52
C GLY A 389 -21.71 21.45 -0.90
N VAL A 390 -20.66 21.27 -1.69
CA VAL A 390 -20.77 20.77 -3.08
C VAL A 390 -20.83 19.23 -3.11
N ARG A 391 -21.75 18.67 -3.90
CA ARG A 391 -21.95 17.21 -4.09
C ARG A 391 -20.94 16.54 -5.01
#